data_AF-A0A353IMX5-F1
#
_entry.id   AF-A0A353IMX5-F1
#
_cell.length_a   1.000
_cell.length_b   1.000
_cell.length_c   1.000
_cell.angle_alpha   90.00
_cell.angle_beta   90.00
_cell.angle_gamma   90.00
#
_symmetry.space_group_name_H-M   'P 1'
#
loop_
_entity.id
_entity.type
_entity.pdbx_description
1 polymer ?
#
loop_
_entity_poly.entity_id
_entity_poly.type
_entity_poly.pdbx_seq_one_letter_code
_entity_poly.pdbx_strand_id
1 'polypeptide(L)'
;MARPPTAETRSAVEVIAHLALEPHPEGGWFRETFRDETGPQERAHSTAILFLLADGEVSHWHRVDSVEAWHWYGGAPLALKVADENGAV
;
A
#
# COMPACT_ATOMS: atom_id res chain seq x y z
N MET A 1 -36.08 6.67 0.81
CA MET A 1 -34.69 6.88 1.26
C MET A 1 -33.83 7.06 0.01
N ALA A 2 -33.23 8.21 -0.20
CA ALA A 2 -32.40 8.46 -1.39
C ALA A 2 -31.07 7.69 -1.25
N ARG A 3 -30.66 7.00 -2.33
CA ARG A 3 -29.33 6.38 -2.43
C ARG A 3 -28.28 7.49 -2.24
N PRO A 4 -27.28 7.35 -1.34
CA PRO A 4 -26.23 8.35 -1.23
C PRO A 4 -25.56 8.52 -2.60
N PRO A 5 -25.10 9.74 -2.96
CA PRO A 5 -24.35 9.93 -4.19
C PRO A 5 -23.18 8.93 -4.18
N THR A 6 -23.07 8.15 -5.26
CA THR A 6 -21.90 7.29 -5.49
C THR A 6 -20.67 8.16 -5.33
N ALA A 7 -19.79 7.80 -4.38
CA ALA A 7 -18.52 8.49 -4.20
C ALA A 7 -17.85 8.62 -5.57
N GLU A 8 -17.49 9.86 -5.95
CA GLU A 8 -16.84 10.09 -7.24
C GLU A 8 -15.59 9.23 -7.32
N THR A 9 -15.55 8.37 -8.34
CA THR A 9 -14.42 7.47 -8.55
C THR A 9 -13.30 8.28 -9.19
N ARG A 10 -12.30 8.65 -8.39
CA ARG A 10 -11.07 9.27 -8.90
C ARG A 10 -10.25 8.24 -9.68
N SER A 11 -9.63 8.66 -10.76
CA SER A 11 -8.63 7.87 -11.48
C SER A 11 -7.37 7.67 -10.63
N ALA A 12 -6.58 6.65 -10.94
CA ALA A 12 -5.31 6.39 -10.26
C ALA A 12 -4.37 7.61 -10.28
N VAL A 13 -4.27 8.29 -11.43
CA VAL A 13 -3.44 9.50 -11.60
C VAL A 13 -3.89 10.63 -10.67
N GLU A 14 -5.20 10.86 -10.56
CA GLU A 14 -5.74 11.86 -9.64
C GLU A 14 -5.46 11.51 -8.17
N VAL A 15 -5.55 10.23 -7.80
CA VAL A 15 -5.24 9.76 -6.45
C VAL A 15 -3.75 9.93 -6.14
N ILE A 16 -2.87 9.52 -7.06
CA ILE A 16 -1.41 9.68 -6.94
C ILE A 16 -1.06 11.16 -6.72
N ALA A 17 -1.60 12.05 -7.55
CA ALA A 17 -1.34 13.48 -7.45
C ALA A 17 -1.90 14.07 -6.14
N HIS A 18 -3.14 13.72 -5.77
CA HIS A 18 -3.79 14.24 -4.57
C HIS A 18 -3.09 13.79 -3.28
N LEU A 19 -2.59 12.55 -3.27
CA LEU A 19 -1.89 11.96 -2.13
C LEU A 19 -0.37 12.10 -2.24
N ALA A 20 0.15 12.83 -3.24
CA ALA A 20 1.57 13.03 -3.50
C ALA A 20 2.38 11.72 -3.39
N LEU A 21 1.91 10.65 -4.04
CA LEU A 21 2.60 9.37 -4.04
C LEU A 21 3.81 9.42 -5.00
N GLU A 22 4.86 8.70 -4.64
CA GLU A 22 6.09 8.55 -5.41
C GLU A 22 6.23 7.10 -5.91
N PRO A 23 6.98 6.82 -6.98
CA PRO A 23 7.21 5.46 -7.44
C PRO A 23 7.86 4.60 -6.35
N HIS A 24 7.31 3.41 -6.09
CA HIS A 24 7.89 2.46 -5.14
C HIS A 24 8.94 1.58 -5.84
N PRO A 25 10.09 1.29 -5.19
CA PRO A 25 11.14 0.44 -5.79
C PRO A 25 10.66 -0.95 -6.22
N GLU A 26 9.61 -1.46 -5.57
CA GLU A 26 9.04 -2.78 -5.85
C GLU A 26 7.88 -2.74 -6.84
N GLY A 27 7.56 -1.57 -7.40
CA GLY A 27 6.42 -1.36 -8.30
C GLY A 27 5.22 -0.72 -7.60
N GLY A 28 4.44 0.02 -8.36
CA GLY A 28 3.36 0.86 -7.84
C GLY A 28 3.84 2.20 -7.30
N TRP A 29 3.00 2.79 -6.45
CA TRP A 29 3.17 4.13 -5.90
C TRP A 29 2.99 4.09 -4.40
N PHE A 30 3.81 4.84 -3.66
CA PHE A 30 3.73 4.89 -2.22
C PHE A 30 4.02 6.26 -1.64
N ARG A 31 3.65 6.44 -0.37
CA ARG A 31 4.15 7.54 0.46
C ARG A 31 4.10 7.12 1.92
N GLU A 32 5.20 7.31 2.65
CA GLU A 32 5.18 7.17 4.11
C GLU A 32 4.35 8.29 4.75
N THR A 33 3.35 7.91 5.54
CA THR A 33 2.43 8.84 6.21
C THR A 33 2.63 8.88 7.72
N PHE A 34 3.33 7.89 8.27
CA PHE A 34 3.62 7.80 9.69
C PHE A 34 4.91 7.03 9.92
N ARG A 35 5.67 7.50 10.90
CA ARG A 35 6.84 6.84 11.46
C ARG A 35 6.85 7.10 12.96
N ASP A 36 6.91 6.02 13.72
CA ASP A 36 6.99 6.08 15.17
C ASP A 36 8.39 6.49 15.64
N GLU A 37 8.53 6.70 16.94
CA GLU A 37 9.83 6.91 17.58
C GLU A 37 10.78 5.72 17.36
N THR A 38 12.07 6.01 17.38
CA THR A 38 13.12 5.01 17.25
C THR A 38 13.13 4.08 18.46
N GLY A 39 12.81 2.82 18.20
CA GLY A 39 12.89 1.72 19.14
C GLY A 39 14.24 1.00 19.13
N PRO A 40 14.28 -0.25 19.62
CA PRO A 40 15.50 -1.05 19.64
C PRO A 40 16.13 -1.22 18.25
N GLN A 41 17.45 -1.38 18.22
CA GLN A 41 18.22 -1.58 16.97
C GLN A 41 18.09 -0.43 15.96
N GLU A 42 17.83 0.79 16.44
CA GLU A 42 17.70 2.00 15.61
C GLU A 42 16.55 1.95 14.59
N ARG A 43 15.55 1.07 14.81
CA ARG A 43 14.35 0.97 13.97
C ARG A 43 13.15 1.60 14.65
N ALA A 44 12.29 2.28 13.89
CA ALA A 44 11.01 2.77 14.40
C ALA A 44 10.14 1.62 14.90
N HIS A 45 9.35 1.83 15.95
CA HIS A 45 8.41 0.83 16.47
C HIS A 45 7.37 0.40 15.44
N SER A 46 6.92 1.33 14.61
CA SER A 46 6.06 1.06 13.47
C SER A 46 6.18 2.16 12.41
N THR A 47 5.80 1.83 11.19
CA THR A 47 5.63 2.78 10.08
C THR A 47 4.32 2.50 9.37
N ALA A 48 3.76 3.51 8.69
CA ALA A 48 2.62 3.30 7.81
C ALA A 48 2.83 4.06 6.51
N ILE A 49 2.47 3.40 5.42
CA ILE A 49 2.49 3.97 4.07
C ILE A 49 1.09 3.94 3.47
N LEU A 50 0.83 4.85 2.53
CA LEU A 50 -0.18 4.65 1.50
C LEU A 50 0.49 3.92 0.35
N PHE A 51 -0.20 2.94 -0.24
CA PHE A 51 0.26 2.16 -1.38
C PHE A 51 -0.84 2.04 -2.44
N LEU A 52 -0.49 2.20 -3.72
CA LEU A 52 -1.42 2.14 -4.84
C LEU A 52 -0.78 1.42 -6.03
N LEU A 53 -1.57 0.54 -6.67
CA LEU A 53 -1.26 -0.04 -7.98
C LEU A 53 -2.24 0.53 -9.00
N ALA A 54 -1.72 1.14 -10.07
CA ALA A 54 -2.50 1.48 -11.24
C ALA A 54 -2.76 0.22 -12.10
N ASP A 55 -3.62 0.36 -13.11
CA ASP A 55 -3.93 -0.74 -14.02
C ASP A 55 -2.65 -1.29 -14.68
N GLY A 56 -2.49 -2.61 -14.62
CA GLY A 56 -1.32 -3.32 -15.14
C GLY A 56 -0.06 -3.28 -14.27
N GLU A 57 -0.05 -2.54 -13.15
CA GLU A 57 1.08 -2.53 -12.21
C GLU A 57 1.03 -3.71 -11.24
N VAL A 58 2.20 -4.18 -10.83
CA VAL A 58 2.38 -5.24 -9.83
C VAL A 58 3.43 -4.82 -8.81
N SER A 59 3.23 -5.24 -7.55
CA SER A 59 4.31 -5.26 -6.56
C SER A 59 5.10 -6.55 -6.73
N HIS A 60 6.42 -6.43 -6.90
CA HIS A 60 7.32 -7.57 -7.03
C HIS A 60 7.44 -8.33 -5.71
N TRP A 61 7.77 -9.62 -5.80
CA TRP A 61 8.03 -10.44 -4.62
C TRP A 61 9.16 -9.85 -3.78
N HIS A 62 8.90 -9.68 -2.49
CA HIS A 62 9.85 -9.21 -1.50
C HIS A 62 9.57 -9.88 -0.15
N ARG A 63 10.49 -9.72 0.80
CA ARG A 63 10.37 -10.24 2.16
C ARG A 63 10.64 -9.10 3.14
N VAL A 64 9.77 -8.98 4.14
CA VAL A 64 9.98 -8.13 5.31
C VAL A 64 10.35 -8.99 6.51
N ASP A 65 11.07 -8.41 7.46
CA ASP A 65 11.48 -9.04 8.72
C ASP A 65 10.56 -8.68 9.91
N SER A 66 9.42 -8.06 9.60
CA SER A 66 8.43 -7.55 10.54
C SER A 66 7.02 -7.88 10.06
N VAL A 67 6.04 -7.86 10.94
CA VAL A 67 4.63 -8.02 10.55
C VAL A 67 4.21 -6.81 9.70
N GLU A 68 3.59 -7.08 8.55
CA GLU A 68 2.97 -6.06 7.71
C GLU A 68 1.45 -6.21 7.76
N ALA A 69 0.75 -5.11 8.01
CA ALA A 69 -0.71 -5.07 8.06
C ALA A 69 -1.27 -4.28 6.87
N TRP A 70 -2.24 -4.86 6.17
CA TRP A 70 -2.87 -4.28 4.98
C TRP A 70 -4.27 -3.74 5.28
N HIS A 71 -4.52 -2.48 4.95
CA HIS A 71 -5.82 -1.83 5.09
C HIS A 71 -6.34 -1.42 3.71
N TRP A 72 -7.49 -1.95 3.31
CA TRP A 72 -8.11 -1.57 2.03
C TRP A 72 -8.89 -0.26 2.18
N TYR A 73 -8.55 0.73 1.35
CA TYR A 73 -9.14 2.08 1.38
C TYR A 73 -10.00 2.42 0.15
N GLY A 74 -9.84 1.71 -0.98
CA GLY A 74 -10.62 1.94 -2.18
C GLY A 74 -10.04 1.29 -3.44
N GLY A 75 -10.71 1.48 -4.57
CA GLY A 75 -10.33 0.90 -5.86
C GLY A 75 -10.82 -0.53 -6.06
N ALA A 76 -10.16 -1.26 -6.97
CA ALA A 76 -10.41 -2.69 -7.18
C ALA A 76 -9.87 -3.52 -5.99
N PRO A 77 -10.37 -4.77 -5.78
CA PRO A 77 -9.77 -5.67 -4.81
C PRO A 77 -8.31 -6.01 -5.19
N LEU A 78 -7.44 -6.11 -4.19
CA LEU A 78 -6.05 -6.51 -4.36
C LEU A 78 -5.90 -8.03 -4.21
N ALA A 79 -5.26 -8.67 -5.18
CA ALA A 79 -4.82 -10.06 -5.04
C ALA A 79 -3.47 -10.11 -4.31
N LEU A 80 -3.50 -10.31 -2.99
CA LEU A 80 -2.29 -10.47 -2.19
C LEU A 80 -1.87 -11.94 -2.19
N LYS A 81 -0.66 -12.22 -2.69
CA LYS A 81 -0.04 -13.55 -2.66
C LYS A 81 1.03 -13.56 -1.58
N VAL A 82 1.00 -14.55 -0.71
CA VAL A 82 1.96 -14.71 0.40
C VAL A 82 2.59 -16.07 0.26
N ALA A 83 3.92 -16.12 0.21
CA ALA A 83 4.65 -17.36 0.19
C ALA A 83 5.15 -17.73 1.59
N ASP A 84 5.21 -19.03 1.89
CA ASP A 84 5.90 -19.54 3.07
C ASP A 84 7.43 -19.42 2.92
N GLU A 85 8.18 -19.88 3.93
CA GLU A 85 9.64 -19.81 3.92
C GLU A 85 10.31 -20.64 2.81
N ASN A 86 9.57 -21.58 2.20
CA ASN A 86 10.04 -22.42 1.10
C ASN A 86 9.59 -21.87 -0.27
N GLY A 87 8.91 -20.73 -0.30
CA GLY A 87 8.40 -20.12 -1.53
C GLY A 87 7.07 -20.71 -2.02
N ALA A 88 6.38 -21.51 -1.22
CA ALA A 88 5.06 -22.04 -1.56
C ALA A 88 3.98 -20.97 -1.28
N VAL A 89 3.16 -20.65 -2.30
CA VAL A 89 2.10 -19.62 -2.28
C VAL A 89 0.75 -20.22 -1.94
#